data_AF-M0B1F4-F1
#
_entry.id   AF-M0B1F4-F1
#
_cell.length_a   1.000
_cell.length_b   1.000
_cell.length_c   1.000
_cell.angle_alpha   90.00
_cell.angle_beta   90.00
_cell.angle_gamma   90.00
#
_symmetry.space_group_name_H-M   'P 1'
#
loop_
_entity.id
_entity.type
_entity.pdbx_description
1 polymer ?
#
loop_
_entity_poly.entity_id
_entity_poly.type
_entity_poly.pdbx_seq_one_letter_code
_entity_poly.pdbx_strand_id
1 'polypeptide(L)' 'MSVTCANCGEADLPVRRYHVYLTTDEVVEVDLCEGCRHKFVTAPWVEAVV' A
#
# COMPACT_ATOMS: atom_id res chain seq x y z
N MET A 1 1.60 19.05 -0.03
CA MET A 1 2.44 18.12 0.75
C MET A 1 2.82 16.99 -0.17
N SER A 2 4.12 16.73 -0.33
CA SER A 2 4.60 15.55 -1.06
C SER A 2 4.35 14.33 -0.18
N VAL A 3 3.43 13.45 -0.57
CA VAL A 3 3.20 12.20 0.15
C VAL A 3 4.21 11.20 -0.37
N THR A 4 5.14 10.76 0.48
CA THR A 4 6.12 9.72 0.16
C THR A 4 5.47 8.35 0.25
N CYS A 5 5.86 7.45 -0.65
CA CYS A 5 5.43 6.05 -0.57
C CYS A 5 5.99 5.44 0.73
N ALA A 6 5.10 4.95 1.60
CA ALA A 6 5.50 4.38 2.89
C ALA A 6 6.37 3.12 2.77
N ASN A 7 6.30 2.42 1.64
CA ASN A 7 7.06 1.18 1.41
C ASN A 7 8.44 1.40 0.77
N CYS A 8 8.55 2.25 -0.26
CA CYS A 8 9.82 2.47 -0.97
C CYS A 8 10.47 3.82 -0.70
N GLY A 9 9.80 4.75 -0.01
CA GLY A 9 10.33 6.07 0.32
C GLY A 9 10.34 7.08 -0.83
N GLU A 10 9.92 6.68 -2.03
CA GLU A 10 9.89 7.56 -3.20
C GLU A 10 8.85 8.67 -3.05
N ALA A 11 9.29 9.91 -3.28
CA ALA A 11 8.47 11.13 -3.16
C ALA A 11 7.89 11.59 -4.50
N ASP A 12 8.52 11.21 -5.61
CA ASP A 12 8.19 11.70 -6.96
C ASP A 12 7.16 10.82 -7.68
N LEU A 13 6.76 9.71 -7.08
CA LEU A 13 5.74 8.82 -7.65
C LEU A 13 4.34 9.26 -7.22
N PRO A 14 3.31 9.01 -8.06
CA PRO A 14 1.93 9.18 -7.64
C PRO A 14 1.63 8.24 -6.47
N VAL A 15 1.40 8.81 -5.29
CA VAL A 15 1.04 8.09 -4.07
C VAL A 15 -0.43 8.29 -3.76
N ARG A 16 -1.11 7.21 -3.37
CA ARG A 16 -2.50 7.21 -2.90
C ARG A 16 -2.59 6.43 -1.61
N ARG A 17 -3.59 6.78 -0.79
CA ARG A 17 -3.95 6.02 0.40
C ARG A 17 -4.73 4.77 -0.01
N TYR A 18 -4.34 3.63 0.54
CA TYR A 18 -5.02 2.36 0.36
C TYR A 18 -5.36 1.72 1.70
N HIS A 19 -6.45 0.97 1.73
CA HIS A 19 -6.81 0.07 2.82
C HIS A 19 -6.32 -1.34 2.46
N VAL A 20 -5.35 -1.83 3.20
CA VAL A 20 -4.81 -3.19 3.06
C VAL A 20 -5.50 -4.08 4.07
N TYR A 21 -6.29 -5.03 3.57
CA TYR A 21 -6.94 -6.07 4.34
C TYR A 21 -5.97 -7.24 4.49
N LEU A 22 -5.62 -7.55 5.73
CA LEU A 22 -4.71 -8.64 6.07
C LEU A 22 -5.50 -9.93 6.31
N THR A 23 -4.85 -11.08 6.15
CA THR A 23 -5.43 -12.40 6.46
C THR A 23 -5.71 -12.60 7.95
N THR A 24 -5.34 -11.63 8.79
CA THR A 24 -5.60 -11.58 10.24
C THR A 24 -6.90 -10.85 10.60
N ASP A 25 -7.75 -10.51 9.61
CA ASP A 25 -8.91 -9.62 9.74
C ASP A 25 -8.56 -8.18 10.16
N GLU A 26 -7.28 -7.81 10.11
CA GLU A 26 -6.81 -6.46 10.38
C GLU A 26 -6.83 -5.60 9.11
N VAL A 27 -7.07 -4.30 9.27
CA VAL A 27 -7.03 -3.33 8.17
C VAL A 27 -6.00 -2.26 8.47
N VAL A 28 -5.09 -2.02 7.52
CA VAL A 28 -4.04 -1.00 7.64
C VAL A 28 -4.20 0.04 6.54
N GLU A 29 -4.24 1.31 6.93
CA GLU A 29 -4.19 2.43 6.00
C GLU A 29 -2.73 2.78 5.68
N VAL A 30 -2.36 2.72 4.41
CA VAL A 30 -0.98 2.99 3.98
C VAL A 30 -0.96 3.78 2.67
N ASP A 31 -0.09 4.79 2.63
CA ASP A 31 0.15 5.60 1.45
C ASP A 31 1.18 4.88 0.54
N LEU A 32 0.73 4.37 -0.60
CA LEU A 32 1.55 3.57 -1.54
C LEU A 32 1.56 4.17 -2.94
N CYS A 33 2.69 4.00 -3.64
CA CYS A 33 2.73 4.14 -5.10
C CYS A 33 2.16 2.88 -5.79
N GLU A 34 1.73 3.00 -7.05
CA GLU A 34 1.16 1.88 -7.83
C GLU A 34 2.05 0.63 -7.86
N GLY A 35 3.37 0.80 -7.97
CA GLY A 35 4.32 -0.32 -7.96
C GLY A 35 4.35 -1.06 -6.63
N CYS A 36 4.26 -0.33 -5.50
CA CYS A 36 4.21 -0.95 -4.18
C CYS A 36 2.83 -1.55 -3.89
N ARG A 37 1.75 -0.90 -4.33
CA ARG A 37 0.39 -1.46 -4.28
C ARG A 37 0.34 -2.85 -4.93
N HIS A 38 0.92 -3.01 -6.12
CA HIS A 38 0.92 -4.30 -6.81
C HIS A 38 1.64 -5.41 -6.03
N LYS A 39 2.76 -5.08 -5.34
CA LYS A 39 3.46 -6.04 -4.48
C LYS A 39 2.60 -6.52 -3.31
N PHE A 40 1.83 -5.61 -2.70
CA PHE A 40 0.91 -5.95 -1.62
C PHE A 40 -0.23 -6.84 -2.11
N VAL A 41 -0.82 -6.56 -3.27
CA VAL A 41 -1.89 -7.40 -3.86
C VAL A 41 -1.45 -8.85 -4.07
N THR A 42 -0.16 -9.09 -4.33
CA THR A 42 0.40 -10.44 -4.52
C THR A 42 0.96 -11.09 -3.26
N ALA A 43 0.93 -10.40 -2.12
CA ALA A 43 1.51 -10.90 -0.89
C ALA A 43 0.57 -11.92 -0.24
N PRO A 44 1.08 -13.07 0.27
CA PRO A 44 0.24 -14.15 0.80
C PRO A 44 -0.46 -13.81 2.12
N TRP A 45 -0.04 -12.73 2.78
CA TRP A 45 -0.62 -12.21 4.03
C TRP A 45 -1.62 -11.06 3.78
N VAL A 46 -1.89 -10.72 2.51
CA VAL A 46 -2.87 -9.71 2.10
C VAL A 46 -4.05 -10.40 1.43
N GLU A 47 -5.25 -10.06 1.86
CA GLU A 47 -6.49 -10.48 1.21
C GLU A 47 -6.92 -9.53 0.10
N ALA A 48 -6.86 -8.22 0.37
CA ALA A 48 -7.29 -7.19 -0.57
C ALA A 48 -6.57 -5.86 -0.34
N VAL A 49 -6.49 -5.05 -1.40
CA VAL A 49 -6.02 -3.66 -1.36
C VAL A 49 -7.05 -2.78 -2.06
N VAL A 50 -7.70 -1.90 -1.30
CA VAL A 50 -8.78 -1.01 -1.75
C VAL A 50 -8.34 0.44 -1.72
#